data_AF-A0A7U3Q373-F1
#
_entry.id   AF-A0A7U3Q373-F1
#
_cell.length_a   1.000
_cell.length_b   1.000
_cell.length_c   1.000
_cell.angle_alpha   90.00
_cell.angle_beta   90.00
_cell.angle_gamma   90.00
#
_symmetry.space_group_name_H-M   'P 1'
#
loop_
_entity.id
_entity.type
_entity.pdbx_description
1 polymer ?
#
loop_
_entity_poly.entity_id
_entity_poly.type
_entity_poly.pdbx_seq_one_letter_code
_entity_poly.pdbx_strand_id
1 'polypeptide(L)'
;MAATVAQSQVHGALSSSNNLASPPVSGSHMAHDQIHHRHQHQHRHQRQRQHQHQHQHQHHSHGHFQSQDSTASNGQMESFPRTQKFNPSNFRVVRTLGTGTFARVCLVRPSSAPDTPLEQDTTGNAEVYALKILRKTQVIKLKQVDHVRHERSVLADVAGHPFITSLLASFSDHDSLYMLLDYVPGGELFSYLRKFRRFDEPTARFYAAEIVLVLEYLHEHQGGVAYRDLKPENLLLDRDGHIKLVDFGFAKRLGHKDDHPVETYTLCGTPEYLAPEVIHNKGHTTAVDWWALGILMYEFLTGYPPFWHQNPIEIYKQIVEKPVTFPQDPPLSDEAKDIIRSFCTIDRSRRLGNISGGASRVKDHPFFQHINWDDVLNRRRQGPIVPPIRYPGDAQCFDTYPEDDGKRDEYTKDMAQKYEQYFADF
;
A
#
# COMPACT_ATOMS: atom_id res chain seq x y z
N MET A 1 9.36 18.36 -15.35
CA MET A 1 9.07 17.37 -16.41
C MET A 1 8.51 16.14 -15.72
N ALA A 2 7.20 16.10 -15.52
CA ALA A 2 6.50 15.00 -14.86
C ALA A 2 6.22 13.90 -15.91
N ALA A 3 6.72 12.70 -15.67
CA ALA A 3 6.51 11.56 -16.54
C ALA A 3 5.10 10.98 -16.31
N THR A 4 4.20 11.26 -17.24
CA THR A 4 2.90 10.62 -17.37
C THR A 4 3.11 9.14 -17.74
N VAL A 5 2.86 8.21 -16.81
CA VAL A 5 2.83 6.78 -17.13
C VAL A 5 1.47 6.43 -17.72
N ALA A 6 1.42 6.40 -19.05
CA ALA A 6 0.32 5.84 -19.81
C ALA A 6 0.25 4.31 -19.57
N GLN A 7 -0.88 3.84 -19.06
CA GLN A 7 -1.20 2.42 -18.99
C GLN A 7 -1.59 1.94 -20.40
N SER A 8 -0.66 1.30 -21.11
CA SER A 8 -0.96 0.54 -22.33
C SER A 8 -0.69 -0.94 -22.09
N GLN A 9 -1.76 -1.74 -21.94
CA GLN A 9 -1.68 -3.19 -22.10
C GLN A 9 -2.00 -3.54 -23.57
N VAL A 10 -1.02 -4.13 -24.24
CA VAL A 10 -1.16 -4.68 -25.60
C VAL A 10 -1.77 -6.08 -25.48
N HIS A 11 -3.00 -6.25 -25.97
CA HIS A 11 -3.56 -7.56 -26.32
C HIS A 11 -3.94 -7.56 -27.81
N GLY A 12 -3.17 -8.28 -28.63
CA GLY A 12 -3.59 -8.78 -29.94
C GLY A 12 -3.29 -10.28 -29.95
N ALA A 13 -4.29 -11.15 -29.89
CA ALA A 13 -5.09 -11.64 -31.02
C ALA A 13 -4.24 -12.42 -32.04
N LEU A 14 -4.15 -13.74 -31.84
CA LEU A 14 -3.79 -14.70 -32.88
C LEU A 14 -5.02 -15.54 -33.21
N SER A 15 -5.50 -15.37 -34.44
CA SER A 15 -6.54 -16.16 -35.08
C SER A 15 -5.95 -17.41 -35.74
N SER A 16 -6.60 -18.55 -35.46
CA SER A 16 -7.05 -19.60 -36.40
C SER A 16 -6.13 -20.05 -37.53
N SER A 17 -5.79 -21.34 -37.58
CA SER A 17 -6.04 -22.23 -38.75
C SER A 17 -5.72 -23.71 -38.49
N ASN A 18 -6.70 -24.55 -38.82
CA ASN A 18 -6.66 -25.92 -39.36
C ASN A 18 -6.34 -27.16 -38.50
N ASN A 19 -7.43 -27.86 -38.14
CA ASN A 19 -7.83 -29.24 -38.51
C ASN A 19 -6.75 -30.31 -38.75
N LEU A 20 -6.87 -31.43 -38.00
CA LEU A 20 -7.11 -32.79 -38.54
C LEU A 20 -7.48 -33.76 -37.41
N ALA A 21 -8.33 -34.74 -37.72
CA ALA A 21 -9.09 -35.58 -36.79
C ALA A 21 -8.60 -37.04 -36.71
N SER A 22 -8.75 -37.62 -35.50
CA SER A 22 -9.02 -39.05 -35.14
C SER A 22 -7.97 -40.14 -35.45
N PRO A 23 -7.99 -41.36 -34.83
CA PRO A 23 -8.95 -41.98 -33.87
C PRO A 23 -8.27 -42.65 -32.63
N PRO A 24 -9.01 -43.38 -31.74
CA PRO A 24 -8.55 -43.79 -30.40
C PRO A 24 -8.04 -45.23 -30.32
N VAL A 25 -7.28 -45.54 -29.26
CA VAL A 25 -6.94 -46.92 -28.86
C VAL A 25 -7.23 -47.14 -27.37
N SER A 26 -8.02 -48.17 -27.15
CA SER A 26 -8.46 -48.80 -25.90
C SER A 26 -7.32 -49.47 -25.11
N GLY A 27 -7.45 -49.51 -23.78
CA GLY A 27 -6.58 -50.35 -22.94
C GLY A 27 -6.93 -50.29 -21.45
N SER A 28 -7.71 -51.25 -20.99
CA SER A 28 -8.09 -51.57 -19.61
C SER A 28 -6.90 -51.84 -18.68
N HIS A 29 -6.96 -51.42 -17.40
CA HIS A 29 -6.52 -52.27 -16.27
C HIS A 29 -7.11 -51.84 -14.92
N MET A 30 -8.02 -52.70 -14.44
CA MET A 30 -8.13 -53.24 -13.08
C MET A 30 -8.34 -52.31 -11.88
N ALA A 31 -9.58 -52.40 -11.39
CA ALA A 31 -9.99 -52.16 -10.02
C ALA A 31 -9.41 -53.23 -9.08
N HIS A 32 -8.70 -52.78 -8.06
CA HIS A 32 -8.50 -53.46 -6.76
C HIS A 32 -7.88 -52.43 -5.83
N ASP A 33 -8.69 -51.70 -5.06
CA ASP A 33 -8.32 -51.08 -3.75
C ASP A 33 -9.42 -50.15 -3.20
N GLN A 34 -10.65 -50.68 -3.11
CA GLN A 34 -11.78 -49.97 -2.49
C GLN A 34 -12.45 -50.77 -1.38
N ILE A 35 -11.70 -51.35 -0.43
CA ILE A 35 -12.29 -51.87 0.83
C ILE A 35 -11.49 -51.49 2.10
N HIS A 36 -10.27 -50.95 2.01
CA HIS A 36 -9.49 -50.62 3.23
C HIS A 36 -9.58 -49.16 3.75
N HIS A 37 -10.19 -48.22 3.01
CA HIS A 37 -10.25 -46.81 3.43
C HIS A 37 -11.49 -46.39 4.23
N ARG A 38 -12.45 -47.29 4.48
CA ARG A 38 -13.74 -46.92 5.11
C ARG A 38 -13.80 -47.18 6.63
N HIS A 39 -12.80 -47.84 7.22
CA HIS A 39 -12.75 -48.11 8.67
C HIS A 39 -11.73 -47.29 9.48
N GLN A 40 -10.88 -46.47 8.84
CA GLN A 40 -9.99 -45.53 9.56
C GLN A 40 -10.57 -44.12 9.73
N HIS A 41 -11.61 -43.75 8.97
CA HIS A 41 -12.25 -42.43 9.06
C HIS A 41 -13.28 -42.28 10.21
N GLN A 42 -13.79 -43.37 10.79
CA GLN A 42 -14.76 -43.31 11.88
C GLN A 42 -14.15 -43.24 13.29
N HIS A 43 -12.90 -43.70 13.49
CA HIS A 43 -12.23 -43.59 14.79
C HIS A 43 -11.49 -42.26 15.03
N ARG A 44 -11.23 -41.46 13.98
CA ARG A 44 -10.56 -40.16 14.09
C ARG A 44 -11.50 -39.02 14.50
N HIS A 45 -12.79 -39.13 14.16
CA HIS A 45 -13.81 -38.13 14.53
C HIS A 45 -14.34 -38.24 15.97
N GLN A 46 -14.05 -39.33 16.69
CA GLN A 46 -14.46 -39.48 18.10
C GLN A 46 -13.39 -39.01 19.09
N ARG A 47 -12.11 -38.93 18.70
CA ARG A 47 -11.02 -38.38 19.53
C ARG A 47 -10.85 -36.86 19.42
N GLN A 48 -11.31 -36.23 18.33
CA GLN A 48 -11.28 -34.76 18.18
C GLN A 48 -12.40 -34.02 18.93
N ARG A 49 -13.45 -34.70 19.38
CA ARG A 49 -14.53 -34.08 20.19
C ARG A 49 -14.29 -34.12 21.70
N GLN A 50 -13.32 -34.89 22.20
CA GLN A 50 -12.97 -34.95 23.63
C GLN A 50 -11.79 -34.05 24.05
N HIS A 51 -11.03 -33.46 23.12
CA HIS A 51 -10.01 -32.44 23.44
C HIS A 51 -10.51 -30.99 23.35
N GLN A 52 -11.75 -30.76 22.87
CA GLN A 52 -12.38 -29.43 22.82
C GLN A 52 -13.27 -29.11 24.05
N HIS A 53 -13.25 -29.92 25.10
CA HIS A 53 -14.02 -29.68 26.34
C HIS A 53 -13.17 -29.60 27.62
N GLN A 54 -11.83 -29.51 27.51
CA GLN A 54 -10.92 -29.45 28.66
C GLN A 54 -9.97 -28.25 28.72
N HIS A 55 -10.11 -27.26 27.82
CA HIS A 55 -9.35 -25.99 27.89
C HIS A 55 -10.19 -24.75 28.18
N GLN A 56 -11.42 -24.92 28.70
CA GLN A 56 -12.31 -23.79 29.04
C GLN A 56 -12.36 -23.41 30.53
N HIS A 57 -11.53 -24.02 31.38
CA HIS A 57 -11.41 -23.60 32.78
C HIS A 57 -9.97 -23.71 33.27
N GLN A 58 -9.22 -22.61 33.17
CA GLN A 58 -8.21 -22.13 34.14
C GLN A 58 -7.31 -21.08 33.47
N HIS A 59 -7.52 -19.81 33.82
CA HIS A 59 -6.53 -18.73 34.03
C HIS A 59 -7.29 -17.39 34.03
N HIS A 60 -8.08 -17.17 35.09
CA HIS A 60 -8.44 -15.84 35.58
C HIS A 60 -7.44 -15.49 36.68
N SER A 61 -6.51 -14.57 36.39
CA SER A 61 -5.78 -13.74 37.36
C SER A 61 -4.63 -13.07 36.62
N HIS A 62 -4.85 -11.88 36.05
CA HIS A 62 -3.80 -10.91 35.76
C HIS A 62 -4.31 -9.52 36.11
N GLY A 63 -3.45 -8.79 36.83
CA GLY A 63 -3.79 -7.68 37.70
C GLY A 63 -4.22 -6.41 37.00
N HIS A 64 -5.08 -5.67 37.71
CA HIS A 64 -5.32 -4.25 37.51
C HIS A 64 -4.01 -3.47 37.54
N PHE A 65 -3.64 -2.88 36.40
CA PHE A 65 -2.74 -1.73 36.36
C PHE A 65 -3.60 -0.49 36.10
N GLN A 66 -3.79 0.32 37.14
CA GLN A 66 -4.30 1.68 37.02
C GLN A 66 -3.19 2.56 36.44
N SER A 67 -3.30 2.95 35.18
CA SER A 67 -2.53 4.06 34.63
C SER A 67 -3.24 5.36 35.01
N GLN A 68 -2.62 6.13 35.90
CA GLN A 68 -3.01 7.50 36.21
C GLN A 68 -2.82 8.36 34.95
N ASP A 69 -3.86 9.12 34.60
CA ASP A 69 -3.83 10.15 33.58
C ASP A 69 -2.80 11.22 33.94
N SER A 70 -1.76 11.34 33.11
CA SER A 70 -0.94 12.54 33.00
C SER A 70 -1.18 13.15 31.63
N THR A 71 -1.86 14.29 31.65
CA THR A 71 -2.27 15.13 30.54
C THR A 71 -1.11 15.51 29.61
N ALA A 72 -1.12 15.00 28.38
CA ALA A 72 -0.41 15.58 27.25
C ALA A 72 -1.42 15.73 26.09
N SER A 73 -1.64 16.97 25.68
CA SER A 73 -2.59 17.36 24.63
C SER A 73 -2.14 16.89 23.25
N ASN A 74 -2.54 15.68 22.85
CA ASN A 74 -2.57 15.30 21.45
C ASN A 74 -4.00 15.52 20.94
N GLY A 75 -4.14 16.38 19.93
CA GLY A 75 -5.40 16.56 19.20
C GLY A 75 -5.78 15.26 18.50
N GLN A 76 -6.53 14.40 19.20
CA GLN A 76 -7.25 13.30 18.59
C GLN A 76 -8.38 13.93 17.76
N MET A 77 -8.27 13.84 16.45
CA MET A 77 -9.36 14.15 15.54
C MET A 77 -10.51 13.19 15.90
N GLU A 78 -11.65 13.71 16.34
CA GLU A 78 -12.80 12.86 16.67
C GLU A 78 -13.13 11.98 15.48
N SER A 79 -13.16 10.66 15.69
CA SER A 79 -13.55 9.72 14.64
C SER A 79 -14.99 10.02 14.24
N PHE A 80 -15.24 10.29 12.96
CA PHE A 80 -16.60 10.49 12.45
C PHE A 80 -17.50 9.32 12.87
N PRO A 81 -18.71 9.58 13.37
CA PRO A 81 -19.63 8.51 13.74
C PRO A 81 -19.91 7.62 12.51
N ARG A 82 -19.69 6.31 12.66
CA ARG A 82 -19.82 5.28 11.58
C ARG A 82 -21.19 5.25 10.87
N THR A 83 -22.17 6.05 11.31
CA THR A 83 -23.55 6.13 10.78
C THR A 83 -23.83 7.39 9.97
N GLN A 84 -22.91 8.36 9.92
CA GLN A 84 -23.11 9.59 9.16
C GLN A 84 -22.98 9.31 7.65
N LYS A 85 -24.08 9.52 6.91
CA LYS A 85 -24.04 9.52 5.44
C LYS A 85 -23.45 10.84 4.96
N PHE A 86 -22.38 10.76 4.18
CA PHE A 86 -21.76 11.91 3.55
C PHE A 86 -22.25 12.09 2.11
N ASN A 87 -22.24 13.35 1.68
CA ASN A 87 -22.60 13.80 0.35
C ASN A 87 -21.53 14.80 -0.12
N PRO A 88 -21.31 14.93 -1.44
CA PRO A 88 -20.34 15.90 -1.97
C PRO A 88 -20.60 17.34 -1.51
N SER A 89 -21.87 17.71 -1.26
CA SER A 89 -22.26 19.04 -0.76
C SER A 89 -21.85 19.32 0.69
N ASN A 90 -21.49 18.30 1.48
CA ASN A 90 -20.83 18.50 2.77
C ASN A 90 -19.38 19.02 2.60
N PHE A 91 -18.86 18.87 1.38
CA PHE A 91 -17.58 19.27 0.80
C PHE A 91 -17.49 20.69 0.21
N ARG A 92 -16.63 21.60 0.70
CA ARG A 92 -16.13 22.72 -0.14
C ARG A 92 -14.74 22.38 -0.68
N VAL A 93 -14.58 22.36 -2.00
CA VAL A 93 -13.28 22.21 -2.66
C VAL A 93 -12.46 23.48 -2.45
N VAL A 94 -11.23 23.32 -1.97
CA VAL A 94 -10.24 24.39 -1.83
C VAL A 94 -9.36 24.45 -3.08
N ARG A 95 -8.81 23.31 -3.50
CA ARG A 95 -8.03 23.16 -4.75
C ARG A 95 -7.81 21.70 -5.12
N THR A 96 -7.39 21.46 -6.35
CA THR A 96 -6.86 20.15 -6.77
C THR A 96 -5.43 19.95 -6.23
N LEU A 97 -5.17 18.79 -5.65
CA LEU A 97 -3.85 18.33 -5.17
C LEU A 97 -3.16 17.40 -6.18
N GLY A 98 -3.93 16.65 -6.97
CA GLY A 98 -3.40 15.75 -7.98
C GLY A 98 -4.48 15.22 -8.92
N THR A 99 -4.04 14.74 -10.08
CA THR A 99 -4.91 14.15 -11.11
C THR A 99 -4.32 12.84 -11.63
N GLY A 100 -5.15 11.80 -11.68
CA GLY A 100 -4.84 10.52 -12.33
C GLY A 100 -5.82 10.22 -13.47
N THR A 101 -5.69 9.03 -14.06
CA THR A 101 -6.46 8.64 -15.26
C THR A 101 -7.99 8.67 -15.04
N PHE A 102 -8.46 8.23 -13.87
CA PHE A 102 -9.90 8.20 -13.53
C PHE A 102 -10.21 8.82 -12.16
N ALA A 103 -9.19 9.36 -11.49
CA ALA A 103 -9.28 9.92 -10.16
C ALA A 103 -8.75 11.35 -10.12
N ARG A 104 -9.35 12.19 -9.28
CA ARG A 104 -8.82 13.51 -8.90
C ARG A 104 -8.79 13.57 -7.38
N VAL A 105 -7.71 14.11 -6.82
CA VAL A 105 -7.60 14.35 -5.39
C VAL A 105 -7.71 15.85 -5.14
N CYS A 106 -8.66 16.25 -4.31
CA CYS A 106 -8.92 17.64 -3.97
C CYS A 106 -8.67 17.87 -2.48
N LEU A 107 -8.04 18.99 -2.13
CA LEU A 107 -8.09 19.53 -0.78
C LEU A 107 -9.50 20.06 -0.55
N VAL A 108 -10.15 19.61 0.51
CA VAL A 108 -11.52 20.02 0.86
C VAL A 108 -11.59 20.46 2.33
N ARG A 109 -12.60 21.26 2.63
CA ARG A 109 -13.01 21.61 4.01
C ARG A 109 -14.51 21.39 4.17
N PRO A 110 -15.03 21.09 5.37
CA PRO A 110 -16.46 21.00 5.61
C PRO A 110 -17.20 22.25 5.11
N SER A 111 -18.37 22.08 4.52
CA SER A 111 -19.21 23.20 4.08
C SER A 111 -19.72 24.05 5.24
N SER A 112 -19.82 23.47 6.44
CA SER A 112 -20.10 24.17 7.69
C SER A 112 -18.91 24.96 8.24
N ALA A 113 -17.69 24.75 7.73
CA ALA A 113 -16.51 25.45 8.22
C ALA A 113 -16.59 26.95 7.87
N PRO A 114 -16.12 27.85 8.76
CA PRO A 114 -16.13 29.29 8.54
C PRO A 114 -15.51 29.68 7.19
N ASP A 115 -16.04 30.74 6.57
CA ASP A 115 -15.51 31.24 5.30
C ASP A 115 -14.14 31.94 5.44
N THR A 116 -13.60 32.05 6.66
CA THR A 116 -12.25 32.55 6.93
C THR A 116 -11.24 31.86 6.01
N PRO A 117 -10.38 32.62 5.30
CA PRO A 117 -9.30 32.04 4.52
C PRO A 117 -8.41 31.16 5.39
N LEU A 118 -8.01 29.98 4.90
CA LEU A 118 -7.20 29.02 5.65
C LEU A 118 -5.85 29.62 6.11
N GLU A 119 -5.30 30.56 5.35
CA GLU A 119 -4.08 31.32 5.70
C GLU A 119 -4.24 32.21 6.95
N GLN A 120 -5.46 32.57 7.29
CA GLN A 120 -5.80 33.43 8.42
C GLN A 120 -6.33 32.62 9.62
N ASP A 121 -6.42 31.29 9.50
CA ASP A 121 -6.85 30.43 10.58
C ASP A 121 -5.71 30.23 11.60
N THR A 122 -5.69 31.07 12.62
CA THR A 122 -4.72 31.02 13.73
C THR A 122 -5.04 29.93 14.75
N THR A 123 -6.16 29.21 14.63
CA THR A 123 -6.54 28.19 15.61
C THR A 123 -5.67 26.93 15.49
N GLY A 124 -5.03 26.72 14.33
CA GLY A 124 -4.26 25.52 14.03
C GLY A 124 -5.10 24.25 13.85
N ASN A 125 -6.44 24.37 13.97
CA ASN A 125 -7.38 23.25 14.00
C ASN A 125 -8.32 23.24 12.78
N ALA A 126 -7.94 23.90 11.69
CA ALA A 126 -8.75 23.92 10.49
C ALA A 126 -9.00 22.49 10.00
N GLU A 127 -10.29 22.13 9.90
CA GLU A 127 -10.69 20.82 9.40
C GLU A 127 -10.51 20.78 7.88
N VAL A 128 -9.42 20.15 7.45
CA VAL A 128 -9.09 19.95 6.04
C VAL A 128 -8.79 18.48 5.76
N TYR A 129 -9.19 18.05 4.56
CA TYR A 129 -9.13 16.65 4.14
C TYR A 129 -8.70 16.54 2.69
N ALA A 130 -8.21 15.36 2.31
CA ALA A 130 -8.02 15.01 0.91
C ALA A 130 -9.22 14.18 0.43
N LEU A 131 -9.98 14.68 -0.55
CA LEU A 131 -11.09 13.98 -1.16
C LEU A 131 -10.65 13.39 -2.49
N LYS A 132 -10.51 12.06 -2.56
CA LYS A 132 -10.28 11.32 -3.81
C LYS A 132 -11.63 11.08 -4.47
N ILE A 133 -11.80 11.63 -5.68
CA ILE A 133 -13.01 11.58 -6.49
C ILE A 133 -12.73 10.68 -7.69
N LEU A 134 -13.47 9.57 -7.83
CA LEU A 134 -13.31 8.61 -8.92
C LEU A 134 -14.56 8.58 -9.80
N ARG A 135 -14.41 8.83 -11.10
CA ARG A 135 -15.56 8.86 -12.04
C ARG A 135 -16.01 7.44 -12.39
N LYS A 136 -17.26 7.07 -12.08
CA LYS A 136 -17.79 5.71 -12.31
C LYS A 136 -17.65 5.28 -13.78
N THR A 137 -17.96 6.18 -14.71
CA THR A 137 -17.84 5.90 -16.16
C THR A 137 -16.42 5.53 -16.57
N GLN A 138 -15.40 6.24 -16.07
CA GLN A 138 -14.00 5.95 -16.40
C GLN A 138 -13.49 4.69 -15.69
N VAL A 139 -13.85 4.50 -14.42
CA VAL A 139 -13.55 3.27 -13.68
C VAL A 139 -14.07 2.04 -14.43
N ILE A 140 -15.30 2.10 -14.96
CA ILE A 140 -15.90 1.00 -15.72
C ILE A 140 -15.23 0.82 -17.08
N LYS A 141 -15.05 1.90 -17.86
CA LYS A 141 -14.43 1.85 -19.19
C LYS A 141 -13.01 1.25 -19.14
N LEU A 142 -12.26 1.59 -18.09
CA LEU A 142 -10.89 1.09 -17.86
C LEU A 142 -10.84 -0.24 -17.10
N LYS A 143 -12.00 -0.87 -16.83
CA LYS A 143 -12.12 -2.15 -16.10
C LYS A 143 -11.45 -2.13 -14.72
N GLN A 144 -11.53 -1.01 -14.00
CA GLN A 144 -10.90 -0.78 -12.70
C GLN A 144 -11.86 -0.99 -11.51
N VAL A 145 -13.08 -1.50 -11.75
CA VAL A 145 -14.12 -1.66 -10.71
C VAL A 145 -13.57 -2.44 -9.50
N ASP A 146 -12.98 -3.61 -9.73
CA ASP A 146 -12.45 -4.43 -8.64
C ASP A 146 -11.25 -3.78 -7.95
N HIS A 147 -10.38 -3.09 -8.69
CA HIS A 147 -9.24 -2.39 -8.10
C HIS A 147 -9.68 -1.28 -7.14
N VAL A 148 -10.68 -0.47 -7.53
CA VAL A 148 -11.19 0.62 -6.68
C VAL A 148 -11.86 0.08 -5.41
N ARG A 149 -12.61 -1.03 -5.52
CA ARG A 149 -13.24 -1.68 -4.36
C ARG A 149 -12.21 -2.27 -3.41
N HIS A 150 -11.19 -2.95 -3.95
CA HIS A 150 -10.11 -3.49 -3.16
C HIS A 150 -9.30 -2.38 -2.48
N GLU A 151 -9.00 -1.28 -3.18
CA GLU A 151 -8.33 -0.11 -2.58
C GLU A 151 -9.11 0.40 -1.36
N ARG A 152 -10.42 0.67 -1.54
CA ARG A 152 -11.30 1.11 -0.44
C ARG A 152 -11.27 0.14 0.74
N SER A 153 -11.46 -1.15 0.47
CA SER A 153 -11.57 -2.18 1.49
C SER A 153 -10.26 -2.36 2.25
N VAL A 154 -9.13 -2.44 1.55
CA VAL A 154 -7.82 -2.58 2.20
C VAL A 154 -7.53 -1.35 3.03
N LEU A 155 -7.77 -0.15 2.50
CA LEU A 155 -7.50 1.09 3.22
C LEU A 155 -8.36 1.21 4.50
N ALA A 156 -9.61 0.74 4.46
CA ALA A 156 -10.46 0.66 5.64
C ALA A 156 -9.91 -0.33 6.69
N ASP A 157 -9.41 -1.48 6.27
CA ASP A 157 -8.91 -2.53 7.16
C ASP A 157 -7.60 -2.14 7.87
N VAL A 158 -6.72 -1.44 7.15
CA VAL A 158 -5.36 -1.09 7.64
C VAL A 158 -5.33 0.23 8.41
N ALA A 159 -6.47 0.90 8.57
CA ALA A 159 -6.57 2.16 9.29
C ALA A 159 -6.04 2.06 10.73
N GLY A 160 -5.48 3.17 11.24
CA GLY A 160 -4.98 3.28 12.62
C GLY A 160 -3.46 3.19 12.78
N HIS A 161 -2.71 2.83 11.74
CA HIS A 161 -1.25 2.90 11.78
C HIS A 161 -0.76 4.35 11.59
N PRO A 162 0.19 4.86 12.41
CA PRO A 162 0.60 6.27 12.40
C PRO A 162 1.16 6.72 11.04
N PHE A 163 1.80 5.81 10.31
CA PHE A 163 2.46 6.08 9.03
C PHE A 163 1.66 5.66 7.80
N ILE A 164 0.36 5.36 7.94
CA ILE A 164 -0.54 5.07 6.81
C ILE A 164 -1.64 6.14 6.76
N THR A 165 -2.03 6.57 5.56
CA THR A 165 -3.18 7.47 5.37
C THR A 165 -4.46 6.78 5.85
N SER A 166 -5.34 7.53 6.50
CA SER A 166 -6.58 7.02 7.08
C SER A 166 -7.76 7.30 6.17
N LEU A 167 -8.53 6.26 5.83
CA LEU A 167 -9.85 6.42 5.24
C LEU A 167 -10.85 6.86 6.31
N LEU A 168 -11.26 8.13 6.27
CA LEU A 168 -12.19 8.72 7.23
C LEU A 168 -13.64 8.39 6.88
N ALA A 169 -13.96 8.42 5.58
CA ALA A 169 -15.26 8.05 5.05
C ALA A 169 -15.14 7.65 3.58
N SER A 170 -16.07 6.83 3.10
CA SER A 170 -16.33 6.61 1.69
C SER A 170 -17.81 6.83 1.41
N PHE A 171 -18.14 7.37 0.24
CA PHE A 171 -19.51 7.61 -0.21
C PHE A 171 -19.57 7.67 -1.73
N SER A 172 -20.77 7.66 -2.30
CA SER A 172 -20.99 7.75 -3.73
C SER A 172 -22.16 8.67 -4.07
N ASP A 173 -22.14 9.24 -5.28
CA ASP A 173 -23.32 9.84 -5.90
C ASP A 173 -23.63 9.12 -7.24
N HIS A 174 -24.49 9.72 -8.06
CA HIS A 174 -24.83 9.15 -9.36
C HIS A 174 -23.60 8.94 -10.26
N ASP A 175 -22.65 9.88 -10.28
CA ASP A 175 -21.56 9.89 -11.27
C ASP A 175 -20.22 9.40 -10.71
N SER A 176 -20.01 9.50 -9.40
CA SER A 176 -18.69 9.40 -8.78
C SER A 176 -18.68 8.62 -7.48
N LEU A 177 -17.51 8.07 -7.18
CA LEU A 177 -17.15 7.47 -5.90
C LEU A 177 -16.21 8.43 -5.18
N TYR A 178 -16.29 8.46 -3.85
CA TYR A 178 -15.56 9.39 -3.01
C TYR A 178 -14.87 8.65 -1.88
N MET A 179 -13.60 8.97 -1.65
CA MET A 179 -12.85 8.56 -0.46
C MET A 179 -12.33 9.81 0.24
N LEU A 180 -12.78 10.04 1.46
CA LEU A 180 -12.32 11.12 2.32
C LEU A 180 -11.14 10.62 3.16
N LEU A 181 -9.98 11.24 2.99
CA LEU A 181 -8.71 10.86 3.59
C LEU A 181 -8.17 11.98 4.49
N ASP A 182 -7.28 11.63 5.42
CA ASP A 182 -6.47 12.63 6.12
C ASP A 182 -5.62 13.43 5.12
N TYR A 183 -5.59 14.76 5.28
CA TYR A 183 -4.74 15.61 4.45
C TYR A 183 -3.30 15.60 4.98
N VAL A 184 -2.35 15.27 4.11
CA VAL A 184 -0.92 15.25 4.42
C VAL A 184 -0.22 16.41 3.69
N PRO A 185 0.14 17.50 4.37
CA PRO A 185 0.46 18.77 3.70
C PRO A 185 1.87 18.84 3.09
N GLY A 186 2.80 18.01 3.53
CA GLY A 186 4.22 18.12 3.17
C GLY A 186 4.60 17.68 1.76
N GLY A 187 3.64 17.17 0.98
CA GLY A 187 3.87 16.68 -0.37
C GLY A 187 4.73 15.42 -0.42
N GLU A 188 5.12 15.02 -1.64
CA GLU A 188 5.81 13.76 -1.89
C GLU A 188 7.28 13.80 -1.44
N LEU A 189 7.73 12.73 -0.76
CA LEU A 189 9.12 12.51 -0.41
C LEU A 189 10.03 12.49 -1.65
N PHE A 190 9.48 12.07 -2.80
CA PHE A 190 10.11 12.16 -4.12
C PHE A 190 10.67 13.56 -4.42
N SER A 191 9.88 14.61 -4.17
CA SER A 191 10.27 16.00 -4.45
C SER A 191 11.47 16.43 -3.61
N TYR A 192 11.51 16.01 -2.34
CA TYR A 192 12.65 16.27 -1.46
C TYR A 192 13.88 15.49 -1.89
N LEU A 193 13.73 14.22 -2.27
CA LEU A 193 14.84 13.43 -2.78
C LEU A 193 15.46 14.07 -4.03
N ARG A 194 14.64 14.51 -4.99
CA ARG A 194 15.12 15.22 -6.18
C ARG A 194 15.83 16.54 -5.82
N LYS A 195 15.28 17.29 -4.86
CA LYS A 195 15.86 18.56 -4.38
C LYS A 195 17.22 18.36 -3.70
N PHE A 196 17.33 17.39 -2.80
CA PHE A 196 18.57 17.08 -2.09
C PHE A 196 19.55 16.25 -2.93
N ARG A 197 19.13 15.78 -4.10
CA ARG A 197 19.82 14.82 -4.99
C ARG A 197 19.91 13.42 -4.39
N ARG A 198 20.20 13.31 -3.10
CA ARG A 198 20.22 12.09 -2.28
C ARG A 198 20.08 12.47 -0.81
N PHE A 199 19.72 11.51 0.03
CA PHE A 199 19.73 11.64 1.48
C PHE A 199 21.06 11.14 2.06
N ASP A 200 21.42 11.67 3.23
CA ASP A 200 22.46 11.06 4.04
C ASP A 200 21.93 9.79 4.73
N GLU A 201 22.84 8.96 5.23
CA GLU A 201 22.46 7.70 5.88
C GLU A 201 21.54 7.87 7.10
N PRO A 202 21.73 8.86 7.99
CA PRO A 202 20.78 9.11 9.07
C PRO A 202 19.35 9.39 8.58
N THR A 203 19.18 10.23 7.56
CA THR A 203 17.86 10.54 6.97
C THR A 203 17.26 9.31 6.30
N ALA A 204 18.04 8.59 5.49
CA ALA A 204 17.58 7.36 4.85
C ALA A 204 17.19 6.28 5.86
N ARG A 205 17.98 6.12 6.94
CA ARG A 205 17.69 5.18 8.03
C ARG A 205 16.41 5.52 8.78
N PHE A 206 16.16 6.81 9.03
CA PHE A 206 14.93 7.27 9.66
C PHE A 206 13.70 6.85 8.85
N TYR A 207 13.65 7.21 7.57
CA TYR A 207 12.51 6.86 6.72
C TYR A 207 12.39 5.36 6.47
N ALA A 208 13.51 4.65 6.30
CA ALA A 208 13.50 3.20 6.20
C ALA A 208 12.92 2.55 7.46
N ALA A 209 13.20 3.06 8.66
CA ALA A 209 12.63 2.53 9.90
C ALA A 209 11.10 2.71 9.95
N GLU A 210 10.57 3.86 9.53
CA GLU A 210 9.12 4.07 9.46
C GLU A 210 8.47 3.11 8.46
N ILE A 211 9.11 2.89 7.30
CA ILE A 211 8.62 1.95 6.28
C ILE A 211 8.65 0.51 6.79
N VAL A 212 9.70 0.11 7.53
CA VAL A 212 9.76 -1.22 8.16
C VAL A 212 8.58 -1.45 9.09
N LEU A 213 8.18 -0.46 9.89
CA LEU A 213 7.00 -0.54 10.76
C LEU A 213 5.70 -0.66 9.94
N VAL A 214 5.59 0.07 8.84
CA VAL A 214 4.45 -0.07 7.91
C VAL A 214 4.37 -1.49 7.34
N LEU A 215 5.48 -2.01 6.83
CA LEU A 215 5.51 -3.33 6.21
C LEU A 215 5.26 -4.45 7.22
N GLU A 216 5.84 -4.38 8.42
CA GLU A 216 5.54 -5.29 9.52
C GLU A 216 4.03 -5.28 9.83
N TYR A 217 3.44 -4.10 9.99
CA TYR A 217 2.01 -3.99 10.28
C TYR A 217 1.14 -4.60 9.17
N LEU A 218 1.42 -4.30 7.90
CA LEU A 218 0.68 -4.83 6.76
C LEU A 218 0.84 -6.35 6.61
N HIS A 219 2.05 -6.86 6.79
CA HIS A 219 2.38 -8.26 6.53
C HIS A 219 1.99 -9.17 7.69
N GLU A 220 2.27 -8.74 8.92
CA GLU A 220 2.18 -9.60 10.11
C GLU A 220 0.94 -9.30 10.96
N HIS A 221 0.59 -8.02 11.17
CA HIS A 221 -0.55 -7.66 12.03
C HIS A 221 -1.88 -7.64 11.27
N GLN A 222 -1.85 -7.28 9.99
CA GLN A 222 -3.01 -7.23 9.12
C GLN A 222 -3.22 -8.54 8.35
N GLY A 223 -2.60 -9.66 8.74
CA GLY A 223 -2.88 -10.98 8.15
C GLY A 223 -2.47 -11.12 6.67
N GLY A 224 -1.36 -10.47 6.28
CA GLY A 224 -0.74 -10.66 4.96
C GLY A 224 -1.24 -9.73 3.85
N VAL A 225 -1.17 -8.41 4.04
CA VAL A 225 -1.44 -7.42 2.98
C VAL A 225 -0.15 -7.08 2.24
N ALA A 226 -0.05 -7.41 0.94
CA ALA A 226 1.05 -6.94 0.10
C ALA A 226 0.70 -5.57 -0.49
N TYR A 227 1.58 -4.58 -0.35
CA TYR A 227 1.35 -3.20 -0.81
C TYR A 227 1.63 -3.03 -2.31
N ARG A 228 2.75 -3.54 -2.79
CA ARG A 228 3.13 -3.72 -4.21
C ARG A 228 3.36 -2.45 -5.05
N ASP A 229 3.39 -1.26 -4.45
CA ASP A 229 3.77 -0.02 -5.15
C ASP A 229 4.65 0.92 -4.30
N LEU A 230 5.58 0.35 -3.51
CA LEU A 230 6.48 1.17 -2.68
C LEU A 230 7.45 1.95 -3.57
N LYS A 231 7.37 3.28 -3.49
CA LYS A 231 8.22 4.26 -4.20
C LYS A 231 8.12 5.64 -3.52
N PRO A 232 9.05 6.58 -3.76
CA PRO A 232 9.06 7.88 -3.10
C PRO A 232 7.81 8.73 -3.38
N GLU A 233 7.13 8.53 -4.50
CA GLU A 233 5.91 9.24 -4.90
C GLU A 233 4.70 8.86 -4.02
N ASN A 234 4.68 7.63 -3.48
CA ASN A 234 3.61 7.15 -2.62
C ASN A 234 3.89 7.37 -1.12
N LEU A 235 4.95 8.12 -0.80
CA LEU A 235 5.32 8.50 0.56
C LEU A 235 5.17 10.02 0.69
N LEU A 236 4.14 10.47 1.40
CA LEU A 236 3.97 11.90 1.71
C LEU A 236 4.62 12.24 3.04
N LEU A 237 5.05 13.49 3.22
CA LEU A 237 5.51 13.98 4.53
C LEU A 237 4.40 14.72 5.26
N ASP A 238 4.19 14.41 6.54
CA ASP A 238 3.33 15.22 7.39
C ASP A 238 4.03 16.50 7.90
N ARG A 239 3.31 17.31 8.68
CA ARG A 239 3.81 18.58 9.22
C ARG A 239 5.05 18.43 10.11
N ASP A 240 5.22 17.27 10.72
CA ASP A 240 6.30 16.96 11.66
C ASP A 240 7.46 16.22 10.97
N GLY A 241 7.35 15.98 9.65
CA GLY A 241 8.39 15.36 8.83
C GLY A 241 8.38 13.83 8.82
N HIS A 242 7.32 13.19 9.32
CA HIS A 242 7.13 11.73 9.26
C HIS A 242 6.45 11.31 7.96
N ILE A 243 6.68 10.07 7.51
CA ILE A 243 6.00 9.57 6.32
C ILE A 243 4.52 9.24 6.58
N LYS A 244 3.73 9.37 5.51
CA LYS A 244 2.42 8.77 5.35
C LYS A 244 2.41 8.01 4.04
N LEU A 245 2.28 6.68 4.14
CA LEU A 245 2.05 5.83 2.99
C LEU A 245 0.64 6.10 2.44
N VAL A 246 0.57 6.43 1.16
CA VAL A 246 -0.67 6.70 0.42
C VAL A 246 -0.86 5.72 -0.73
N ASP A 247 -2.00 5.80 -1.42
CA ASP A 247 -2.35 5.01 -2.61
C ASP A 247 -2.25 3.48 -2.43
N PHE A 248 -3.39 2.86 -2.09
CA PHE A 248 -3.49 1.41 -1.90
C PHE A 248 -4.06 0.71 -3.15
N GLY A 249 -3.98 1.35 -4.32
CA GLY A 249 -4.54 0.85 -5.58
C GLY A 249 -3.99 -0.51 -6.03
N PHE A 250 -2.75 -0.84 -5.66
CA PHE A 250 -2.15 -2.16 -5.91
C PHE A 250 -2.09 -3.05 -4.67
N ALA A 251 -2.55 -2.57 -3.51
CA ALA A 251 -2.52 -3.37 -2.30
C ALA A 251 -3.47 -4.56 -2.42
N LYS A 252 -3.08 -5.70 -1.83
CA LYS A 252 -3.88 -6.92 -1.88
C LYS A 252 -3.69 -7.76 -0.63
N ARG A 253 -4.81 -8.10 0.02
CA ARG A 253 -4.85 -9.10 1.08
C ARG A 253 -4.60 -10.49 0.48
N LEU A 254 -3.55 -11.15 0.93
CA LEU A 254 -3.20 -12.50 0.55
C LEU A 254 -3.82 -13.44 1.58
N GLY A 255 -4.78 -14.26 1.14
CA GLY A 255 -5.39 -15.27 2.00
C GLY A 255 -4.38 -16.35 2.43
N HIS A 256 -4.82 -17.28 3.26
CA HIS A 256 -4.05 -18.48 3.59
C HIS A 256 -4.77 -19.72 3.08
N LYS A 257 -4.01 -20.70 2.58
CA LYS A 257 -4.49 -22.02 2.21
C LYS A 257 -3.54 -23.07 2.79
N ASP A 258 -4.07 -23.98 3.60
CA ASP A 258 -3.30 -25.05 4.24
C ASP A 258 -2.06 -24.51 4.99
N ASP A 259 -2.25 -23.44 5.77
CA ASP A 259 -1.21 -22.69 6.50
C ASP A 259 -0.13 -22.00 5.63
N HIS A 260 -0.32 -21.96 4.31
CA HIS A 260 0.55 -21.23 3.39
C HIS A 260 -0.11 -19.96 2.83
N PRO A 261 0.63 -18.85 2.69
CA PRO A 261 0.13 -17.64 2.03
C PRO A 261 -0.25 -17.93 0.58
N VAL A 262 -1.43 -17.48 0.17
CA VAL A 262 -1.90 -17.56 -1.22
C VAL A 262 -1.10 -16.59 -2.07
N GLU A 263 -0.53 -17.09 -3.16
CA GLU A 263 0.19 -16.27 -4.11
C GLU A 263 -0.76 -15.50 -5.04
N THR A 264 -0.34 -14.30 -5.44
CA THR A 264 -0.97 -13.53 -6.51
C THR A 264 -0.05 -13.49 -7.74
N TYR A 265 -0.63 -13.28 -8.92
CA TYR A 265 0.07 -13.37 -10.21
C TYR A 265 -0.03 -12.09 -11.04
N THR A 266 -0.67 -11.04 -10.50
CA THR A 266 -0.84 -9.78 -11.21
C THR A 266 0.49 -9.06 -11.33
N LEU A 267 0.95 -8.82 -12.56
CA LEU A 267 2.05 -7.90 -12.86
C LEU A 267 1.58 -6.45 -12.63
N CYS A 268 1.97 -5.84 -11.52
CA CYS A 268 1.68 -4.46 -11.16
C CYS A 268 2.82 -3.86 -10.36
N GLY A 269 2.83 -2.53 -10.22
CA GLY A 269 3.90 -1.76 -9.59
C GLY A 269 4.72 -0.96 -10.60
N THR A 270 5.70 -0.24 -10.10
CA THR A 270 6.56 0.64 -10.90
C THR A 270 7.81 -0.12 -11.38
N PRO A 271 8.20 -0.07 -12.68
CA PRO A 271 9.21 -0.95 -13.28
C PRO A 271 10.52 -1.07 -12.49
N GLU A 272 11.06 0.04 -12.00
CA GLU A 272 12.32 0.15 -11.26
C GLU A 272 12.28 -0.57 -9.90
N TYR A 273 11.08 -0.79 -9.35
CA TYR A 273 10.82 -1.34 -8.02
C TYR A 273 10.34 -2.80 -8.04
N LEU A 274 10.09 -3.37 -9.23
CA LEU A 274 9.57 -4.73 -9.35
C LEU A 274 10.58 -5.77 -8.88
N ALA A 275 10.11 -6.73 -8.08
CA ALA A 275 10.90 -7.89 -7.70
C ALA A 275 11.06 -8.87 -8.87
N PRO A 276 12.17 -9.64 -8.96
CA PRO A 276 12.43 -10.57 -10.05
C PRO A 276 11.32 -11.61 -10.26
N GLU A 277 10.67 -12.05 -9.19
CA GLU A 277 9.56 -12.99 -9.29
C GLU A 277 8.30 -12.44 -9.96
N VAL A 278 8.03 -11.14 -9.80
CA VAL A 278 6.87 -10.47 -10.42
C VAL A 278 7.10 -10.39 -11.93
N ILE A 279 8.32 -10.05 -12.34
CA ILE A 279 8.75 -9.99 -13.75
C ILE A 279 8.64 -11.36 -14.43
N HIS A 280 9.06 -12.42 -13.75
CA HIS A 280 8.93 -13.80 -14.26
C HIS A 280 7.50 -14.35 -14.23
N ASN A 281 6.51 -13.55 -13.82
CA ASN A 281 5.13 -13.98 -13.62
C ASN A 281 5.03 -15.24 -12.74
N LYS A 282 5.94 -15.37 -11.76
CA LYS A 282 5.83 -16.38 -10.71
C LYS A 282 4.82 -15.86 -9.69
N GLY A 283 4.04 -16.75 -9.08
CA GLY A 283 3.20 -16.37 -7.96
C GLY A 283 4.06 -15.67 -6.91
N HIS A 284 3.55 -14.59 -6.31
CA HIS A 284 4.29 -13.77 -5.34
C HIS A 284 3.44 -13.41 -4.13
N THR A 285 4.14 -13.11 -3.03
CA THR A 285 3.56 -12.80 -1.72
C THR A 285 4.02 -11.40 -1.25
N THR A 286 3.99 -11.13 0.06
CA THR A 286 4.48 -9.89 0.69
C THR A 286 5.99 -9.65 0.52
N ALA A 287 6.76 -10.69 0.16
CA ALA A 287 8.21 -10.60 -0.04
C ALA A 287 8.66 -9.56 -1.10
N VAL A 288 7.75 -9.16 -1.99
CA VAL A 288 8.01 -8.14 -3.02
C VAL A 288 8.16 -6.73 -2.43
N ASP A 289 7.51 -6.45 -1.30
CA ASP A 289 7.60 -5.15 -0.65
C ASP A 289 8.96 -4.96 0.03
N TRP A 290 9.54 -6.04 0.58
CA TRP A 290 10.90 -6.02 1.12
C TRP A 290 11.95 -5.79 0.03
N TRP A 291 11.75 -6.35 -1.17
CA TRP A 291 12.59 -6.02 -2.33
C TRP A 291 12.50 -4.53 -2.68
N ALA A 292 11.27 -4.01 -2.78
CA ALA A 292 11.03 -2.61 -3.09
C ALA A 292 11.64 -1.66 -2.05
N LEU A 293 11.66 -2.04 -0.76
CA LEU A 293 12.37 -1.29 0.29
C LEU A 293 13.88 -1.24 0.03
N GLY A 294 14.49 -2.34 -0.43
CA GLY A 294 15.91 -2.35 -0.83
C GLY A 294 16.20 -1.38 -1.98
N ILE A 295 15.34 -1.35 -3.01
CA ILE A 295 15.43 -0.40 -4.12
C ILE A 295 15.27 1.04 -3.61
N LEU A 296 14.29 1.28 -2.75
CA LEU A 296 14.01 2.60 -2.19
C LEU A 296 15.17 3.13 -1.34
N MET A 297 15.76 2.29 -0.49
CA MET A 297 16.94 2.65 0.31
C MET A 297 18.14 2.96 -0.57
N TYR A 298 18.36 2.20 -1.65
CA TYR A 298 19.39 2.50 -2.63
C TYR A 298 19.16 3.87 -3.27
N GLU A 299 17.93 4.15 -3.70
CA GLU A 299 17.57 5.41 -4.33
C GLU A 299 17.68 6.59 -3.36
N PHE A 300 17.33 6.43 -2.08
CA PHE A 300 17.58 7.44 -1.06
C PHE A 300 19.06 7.80 -0.99
N LEU A 301 19.96 6.81 -0.94
CA LEU A 301 21.38 7.03 -0.68
C LEU A 301 22.18 7.46 -1.92
N THR A 302 21.71 7.13 -3.12
CA THR A 302 22.42 7.41 -4.37
C THR A 302 21.74 8.47 -5.24
N GLY A 303 20.44 8.70 -5.05
CA GLY A 303 19.62 9.62 -5.84
C GLY A 303 18.99 9.03 -7.09
N TYR A 304 19.19 7.74 -7.35
CA TYR A 304 18.64 7.04 -8.50
C TYR A 304 18.45 5.54 -8.19
N PRO A 305 17.50 4.85 -8.83
CA PRO A 305 17.33 3.41 -8.60
C PRO A 305 18.52 2.61 -9.18
N PRO A 306 18.85 1.44 -8.61
CA PRO A 306 20.00 0.64 -9.06
C PRO A 306 19.82 0.07 -10.47
N PHE A 307 18.58 -0.04 -10.94
CA PHE A 307 18.21 -0.51 -12.27
C PHE A 307 17.42 0.59 -12.98
N TRP A 308 17.95 1.08 -14.09
CA TRP A 308 17.29 2.14 -14.85
C TRP A 308 17.57 2.00 -16.34
N HIS A 309 16.54 2.30 -17.13
CA HIS A 309 16.62 2.41 -18.58
C HIS A 309 15.36 3.12 -19.11
N GLN A 310 15.43 3.76 -20.27
CA GLN A 310 14.25 4.40 -20.88
C GLN A 310 13.17 3.41 -21.33
N ASN A 311 13.59 2.19 -21.69
CA ASN A 311 12.71 1.07 -22.04
C ASN A 311 12.52 0.14 -20.82
N PRO A 312 11.29 -0.02 -20.30
CA PRO A 312 10.99 -0.92 -19.18
C PRO A 312 11.46 -2.36 -19.38
N ILE A 313 11.47 -2.88 -20.60
CA ILE A 313 11.94 -4.25 -20.89
C ILE A 313 13.42 -4.41 -20.52
N GLU A 314 14.24 -3.39 -20.73
CA GLU A 314 15.64 -3.42 -20.35
C GLU A 314 15.83 -3.27 -18.84
N ILE A 315 14.92 -2.57 -18.13
CA ILE A 315 14.90 -2.56 -16.67
C ILE A 315 14.65 -3.98 -16.15
N TYR A 316 13.66 -4.69 -16.72
CA TYR A 316 13.34 -6.06 -16.34
C TYR A 316 14.50 -7.03 -16.52
N LYS A 317 15.22 -6.93 -17.65
CA LYS A 317 16.45 -7.71 -17.89
C LYS A 317 17.50 -7.41 -16.82
N GLN A 318 17.73 -6.14 -16.51
CA GLN A 318 18.70 -5.74 -15.48
C GLN A 318 18.35 -6.31 -14.10
N ILE A 319 17.08 -6.24 -13.70
CA ILE A 319 16.61 -6.77 -12.41
C ILE A 319 16.88 -8.29 -12.29
N VAL A 320 16.70 -9.03 -13.38
CA VAL A 320 16.86 -10.49 -13.40
C VAL A 320 18.32 -10.92 -13.53
N GLU A 321 19.12 -10.21 -14.32
CA GLU A 321 20.45 -10.66 -14.74
C GLU A 321 21.58 -10.02 -13.96
N LYS A 322 21.40 -8.79 -13.44
CA LYS A 322 22.48 -8.02 -12.83
C LYS A 322 22.37 -8.00 -11.31
N PRO A 323 23.48 -8.20 -10.59
CA PRO A 323 23.51 -7.93 -9.16
C PRO A 323 23.38 -6.43 -8.90
N VAL A 324 22.85 -6.05 -7.73
CA VAL A 324 22.89 -4.66 -7.27
C VAL A 324 24.35 -4.25 -7.07
N THR A 325 24.76 -3.19 -7.75
CA THR A 325 26.10 -2.60 -7.65
C THR A 325 26.01 -1.19 -7.09
N PHE A 326 27.02 -0.79 -6.32
CA PHE A 326 27.03 0.49 -5.61
C PHE A 326 28.05 1.44 -6.24
N PRO A 327 27.75 2.74 -6.34
CA PRO A 327 28.70 3.72 -6.84
C PRO A 327 29.90 3.86 -5.89
N GLN A 328 31.03 4.35 -6.42
CA GLN A 328 32.18 4.73 -5.61
C GLN A 328 31.97 6.08 -4.90
N ASP A 329 31.17 6.97 -5.50
CA ASP A 329 30.83 8.28 -4.97
C ASP A 329 29.30 8.52 -5.09
N PRO A 330 28.58 8.76 -3.98
CA PRO A 330 29.09 8.79 -2.60
C PRO A 330 29.49 7.39 -2.10
N PRO A 331 30.51 7.29 -1.23
CA PRO A 331 30.78 6.05 -0.53
C PRO A 331 29.63 5.76 0.44
N LEU A 332 29.08 4.55 0.35
CA LEU A 332 28.12 4.04 1.32
C LEU A 332 28.82 3.20 2.38
N SER A 333 28.29 3.19 3.61
CA SER A 333 28.72 2.28 4.67
C SER A 333 28.52 0.82 4.26
N ASP A 334 29.28 -0.07 4.88
CA ASP A 334 29.16 -1.50 4.58
C ASP A 334 27.84 -2.05 5.12
N GLU A 335 27.32 -1.51 6.22
CA GLU A 335 26.00 -1.82 6.77
C GLU A 335 24.87 -1.43 5.80
N ALA A 336 24.98 -0.26 5.14
CA ALA A 336 24.01 0.17 4.14
C ALA A 336 24.04 -0.73 2.89
N LYS A 337 25.23 -1.08 2.40
CA LYS A 337 25.36 -2.01 1.26
C LYS A 337 24.83 -3.38 1.61
N ASP A 338 25.11 -3.87 2.82
CA ASP A 338 24.72 -5.20 3.27
C ASP A 338 23.20 -5.34 3.41
N ILE A 339 22.52 -4.37 4.03
CA ILE A 339 21.06 -4.43 4.17
C ILE A 339 20.36 -4.36 2.81
N ILE A 340 20.83 -3.48 1.91
CA ILE A 340 20.27 -3.36 0.56
C ILE A 340 20.44 -4.68 -0.21
N ARG A 341 21.62 -5.33 -0.15
CA ARG A 341 21.81 -6.65 -0.77
C ARG A 341 20.91 -7.72 -0.15
N SER A 342 20.71 -7.68 1.16
CA SER A 342 19.87 -8.62 1.90
C SER A 342 18.38 -8.50 1.50
N PHE A 343 17.89 -7.28 1.25
CA PHE A 343 16.57 -7.04 0.66
C PHE A 343 16.50 -7.39 -0.82
N CYS A 344 17.53 -7.05 -1.60
CA CYS A 344 17.61 -7.33 -3.03
C CYS A 344 18.17 -8.74 -3.34
N THR A 345 17.90 -9.70 -2.46
CA THR A 345 18.22 -11.12 -2.72
C THR A 345 17.19 -11.71 -3.69
N ILE A 346 17.67 -12.22 -4.83
CA ILE A 346 16.82 -12.76 -5.91
C ILE A 346 16.00 -13.96 -5.43
N ASP A 347 16.63 -14.89 -4.70
CA ASP A 347 15.93 -15.99 -4.05
C ASP A 347 15.10 -15.47 -2.86
N ARG A 348 13.80 -15.32 -3.07
CA ARG A 348 12.87 -14.82 -2.04
C ARG A 348 12.90 -15.63 -0.74
N SER A 349 13.26 -16.93 -0.77
CA SER A 349 13.30 -17.77 0.43
C SER A 349 14.47 -17.40 1.36
N ARG A 350 15.44 -16.64 0.85
CA ARG A 350 16.61 -16.14 1.56
C ARG A 350 16.57 -14.63 1.76
N ARG A 351 15.52 -13.95 1.28
CA ARG A 351 15.38 -12.49 1.33
C ARG A 351 15.05 -12.03 2.74
N LEU A 352 15.78 -11.01 3.21
CA LEU A 352 15.51 -10.38 4.51
C LEU A 352 14.06 -9.86 4.57
N GLY A 353 13.40 -10.04 5.71
CA GLY A 353 11.96 -9.78 5.88
C GLY A 353 11.04 -10.94 5.48
N ASN A 354 11.50 -11.87 4.63
CA ASN A 354 10.74 -13.08 4.26
C ASN A 354 11.31 -14.38 4.87
N ILE A 355 12.52 -14.33 5.43
CA ILE A 355 13.10 -15.43 6.22
C ILE A 355 12.39 -15.60 7.57
N SER A 356 12.61 -16.74 8.23
CA SER A 356 12.11 -16.98 9.59
C SER A 356 12.52 -15.86 10.55
N GLY A 357 11.53 -15.31 11.26
CA GLY A 357 11.64 -14.12 12.11
C GLY A 357 11.18 -12.83 11.43
N GLY A 358 10.85 -12.84 10.13
CA GLY A 358 10.11 -11.76 9.46
C GLY A 358 10.73 -10.37 9.64
N ALA A 359 9.88 -9.40 9.98
CA ALA A 359 10.28 -8.02 10.26
C ALA A 359 11.24 -7.90 11.45
N SER A 360 11.17 -8.77 12.46
CA SER A 360 12.12 -8.75 13.59
C SER A 360 13.56 -8.89 13.09
N ARG A 361 13.82 -9.74 12.09
CA ARG A 361 15.16 -9.90 11.51
C ARG A 361 15.64 -8.66 10.76
N VAL A 362 14.72 -7.92 10.16
CA VAL A 362 15.02 -6.62 9.55
C VAL A 362 15.44 -5.64 10.63
N LYS A 363 14.68 -5.57 11.73
CA LYS A 363 14.92 -4.65 12.85
C LYS A 363 16.24 -4.89 13.57
N ASP A 364 16.68 -6.15 13.63
CA ASP A 364 17.95 -6.57 14.24
C ASP A 364 19.19 -6.29 13.37
N HIS A 365 19.01 -5.88 12.11
CA HIS A 365 20.13 -5.65 11.20
C HIS A 365 21.05 -4.50 11.69
N PRO A 366 22.39 -4.61 11.59
CA PRO A 366 23.33 -3.58 12.07
C PRO A 366 23.06 -2.16 11.57
N PHE A 367 22.57 -2.03 10.34
CA PHE A 367 22.13 -0.75 9.77
C PHE A 367 21.12 -0.01 10.67
N PHE A 368 20.27 -0.71 11.42
CA PHE A 368 19.28 -0.15 12.33
C PHE A 368 19.68 -0.20 13.81
N GLN A 369 20.93 -0.54 14.15
CA GLN A 369 21.38 -0.73 15.55
C GLN A 369 21.14 0.45 16.50
N HIS A 370 20.96 1.66 15.97
CA HIS A 370 20.72 2.89 16.74
C HIS A 370 19.25 3.32 16.77
N ILE A 371 18.34 2.53 16.19
CA ILE A 371 16.92 2.82 16.16
C ILE A 371 16.24 2.27 17.41
N ASN A 372 15.55 3.16 18.13
CA ASN A 372 14.54 2.75 19.10
C ASN A 372 13.20 2.67 18.38
N TRP A 373 12.72 1.45 18.12
CA TRP A 373 11.49 1.21 17.36
C TRP A 373 10.22 1.75 18.06
N ASP A 374 10.20 1.80 19.39
CA ASP A 374 9.09 2.38 20.15
C ASP A 374 9.07 3.91 20.02
N ASP A 375 10.23 4.56 20.04
CA ASP A 375 10.34 6.00 19.81
C ASP A 375 9.87 6.37 18.39
N VAL A 376 10.21 5.54 17.38
CA VAL A 376 9.77 5.74 15.99
C VAL A 376 8.25 5.56 15.90
N LEU A 377 7.71 4.43 16.35
CA LEU A 377 6.28 4.13 16.27
C LEU A 377 5.41 5.20 16.96
N ASN A 378 5.85 5.67 18.13
CA ASN A 378 5.16 6.71 18.90
C ASN A 378 5.55 8.14 18.51
N ARG A 379 6.32 8.32 17.42
CA ARG A 379 6.71 9.63 16.87
C ARG A 379 7.30 10.56 17.92
N ARG A 380 8.15 10.03 18.81
CA ARG A 380 8.73 10.80 19.93
C ARG A 380 9.79 11.82 19.50
N ARG A 381 10.18 11.82 18.22
CA ARG A 381 11.16 12.73 17.63
C ARG A 381 10.62 13.25 16.31
N GLN A 382 10.91 14.51 16.00
CA GLN A 382 10.60 15.12 14.71
C GLN A 382 11.37 14.43 13.57
N GLY A 383 10.76 14.39 12.39
CA GLY A 383 11.41 13.88 11.18
C GLY A 383 12.58 14.75 10.69
N PRO A 384 13.54 14.17 9.94
CA PRO A 384 14.75 14.86 9.51
C PRO A 384 14.49 15.95 8.46
N ILE A 385 13.41 15.82 7.69
CA ILE A 385 12.96 16.83 6.72
C ILE A 385 11.65 17.40 7.21
N VAL A 386 11.68 18.67 7.65
CA VAL A 386 10.48 19.39 8.08
C VAL A 386 9.93 20.17 6.88
N PRO A 387 8.73 19.84 6.37
CA PRO A 387 8.12 20.57 5.27
C PRO A 387 7.79 22.02 5.68
N PRO A 388 7.89 23.00 4.76
CA PRO A 388 7.73 24.41 5.08
C PRO A 388 6.25 24.84 5.24
N ILE A 389 5.44 24.08 5.99
CA ILE A 389 3.99 24.29 6.12
C ILE A 389 3.68 25.55 6.94
N ARG A 390 2.86 26.45 6.39
CA ARG A 390 2.52 27.73 7.04
C ARG A 390 1.21 27.68 7.82
N TYR A 391 0.25 26.86 7.38
CA TYR A 391 -1.10 26.74 7.96
C TYR A 391 -1.69 25.36 7.60
N PRO A 392 -2.76 24.87 8.28
CA PRO A 392 -3.22 23.49 8.14
C PRO A 392 -3.61 23.06 6.71
N GLY A 393 -4.10 23.99 5.89
CA GLY A 393 -4.47 23.76 4.49
C GLY A 393 -3.42 24.22 3.47
N ASP A 394 -2.17 24.41 3.87
CA ASP A 394 -1.11 24.89 2.99
C ASP A 394 -0.67 23.79 2.02
N ALA A 395 -0.95 24.03 0.74
CA ALA A 395 -0.68 23.10 -0.35
C ALA A 395 0.51 23.53 -1.22
N GLN A 396 1.41 24.39 -0.73
CA GLN A 396 2.58 24.84 -1.50
C GLN A 396 3.54 23.69 -1.90
N CYS A 397 3.52 22.58 -1.16
CA CYS A 397 4.32 21.40 -1.45
C CYS A 397 3.72 20.52 -2.57
N PHE A 398 2.59 20.93 -3.16
CA PHE A 398 1.94 20.24 -4.27
C PHE A 398 1.99 21.08 -5.55
N ASP A 399 2.09 20.40 -6.68
CA ASP A 399 1.97 21.03 -7.99
C ASP A 399 0.60 21.69 -8.18
N THR A 400 0.55 22.67 -9.09
CA THR A 400 -0.71 23.33 -9.45
C THR A 400 -1.34 22.60 -10.62
N TYR A 401 -2.54 22.08 -10.40
CA TYR A 401 -3.32 21.37 -11.41
C TYR A 401 -4.52 22.21 -11.84
N PRO A 402 -4.96 22.11 -13.11
CA PRO A 402 -6.20 22.73 -13.54
C PRO A 402 -7.39 22.16 -12.75
N GLU A 403 -8.35 23.04 -12.46
CA GLU A 403 -9.63 22.66 -11.86
C GLU A 403 -10.42 21.73 -12.78
N ASP A 404 -11.50 21.16 -12.25
CA ASP A 404 -12.37 20.32 -13.07
C ASP A 404 -13.01 21.14 -14.19
N ASP A 405 -12.86 20.68 -15.43
CA ASP A 405 -13.47 21.32 -16.60
C ASP A 405 -14.98 21.02 -16.70
N GLY A 406 -15.50 20.19 -15.78
CA GLY A 406 -16.91 19.83 -15.68
C GLY A 406 -17.37 18.89 -16.78
N LYS A 407 -16.49 18.48 -17.72
CA LYS A 407 -16.87 17.56 -18.79
C LYS A 407 -16.98 16.15 -18.22
N ARG A 408 -18.18 15.60 -18.28
CA ARG A 408 -18.50 14.27 -17.77
C ARG A 408 -19.11 13.44 -18.88
N ASP A 409 -18.59 12.23 -19.06
CA ASP A 409 -19.33 11.18 -19.74
C ASP A 409 -20.56 10.83 -18.89
N GLU A 410 -21.72 10.69 -19.53
CA GLU A 410 -22.95 10.31 -18.84
C GLU A 410 -22.84 8.89 -18.25
N TYR A 411 -23.15 8.76 -16.96
CA TYR A 411 -23.35 7.47 -16.33
C TYR A 411 -24.77 6.96 -16.67
N THR A 412 -24.88 6.15 -17.72
CA THR A 412 -26.18 5.75 -18.25
C THR A 412 -26.93 4.78 -17.33
N LYS A 413 -28.26 4.70 -17.50
CA LYS A 413 -29.11 3.75 -16.76
C LYS A 413 -28.65 2.29 -16.92
N ASP A 414 -28.17 1.91 -18.10
CA ASP A 414 -27.65 0.56 -18.35
C ASP A 414 -26.36 0.29 -17.56
N MET A 415 -25.48 1.30 -17.44
CA MET A 415 -24.31 1.20 -16.58
C MET A 415 -24.71 1.09 -15.11
N ALA A 416 -25.65 1.91 -14.65
CA ALA A 416 -26.15 1.86 -13.27
C ALA A 416 -26.74 0.48 -12.94
N GLN A 417 -27.62 -0.06 -13.80
CA GLN A 417 -28.23 -1.37 -13.59
C GLN A 417 -27.18 -2.49 -13.47
N LYS A 418 -26.08 -2.39 -14.22
CA LYS A 418 -25.03 -3.40 -14.24
C LYS A 418 -24.02 -3.24 -13.10
N TYR A 419 -23.65 -2.01 -12.75
CA TYR A 419 -22.48 -1.72 -11.92
C TYR A 419 -22.78 -1.17 -10.53
N GLU A 420 -23.96 -0.61 -10.26
CA GLU A 420 -24.24 0.10 -8.99
C GLU A 420 -24.09 -0.82 -7.76
N GLN A 421 -24.47 -2.11 -7.88
CA GLN A 421 -24.29 -3.10 -6.82
C GLN A 421 -22.82 -3.29 -6.38
N TYR A 422 -21.87 -3.02 -7.26
CA TYR A 422 -20.43 -3.13 -6.95
C TYR A 422 -19.92 -1.92 -6.18
N PHE A 423 -20.68 -0.83 -6.13
CA PHE A 423 -20.32 0.40 -5.42
C PHE A 423 -21.14 0.61 -4.14
N ALA A 424 -21.96 -0.36 -3.74
CA ALA A 424 -22.86 -0.23 -2.59
C ALA A 424 -22.13 -0.10 -1.24
N ASP A 425 -20.84 -0.41 -1.19
CA ASP A 425 -19.95 -0.26 -0.03
C ASP A 425 -19.24 1.10 0.04
N PHE A 426 -19.50 1.99 -0.94
CA PHE A 426 -19.25 3.42 -0.88
C PHE A 426 -20.52 4.14 -0.45
#